data_AF-A0A382S736-F1
#
_entry.id   AF-A0A382S736-F1
#
_cell.length_a   1.000
_cell.length_b   1.000
_cell.length_c   1.000
_cell.angle_alpha   90.00
_cell.angle_beta   90.00
_cell.angle_gamma   90.00
#
_symmetry.space_group_name_H-M   'P 1'
#
loop_
_entity.id
_entity.type
_entity.pdbx_description
1 polymer ?
#
loop_
_entity_poly.entity_id
_entity_poly.type
_entity_poly.pdbx_seq_one_letter_code
_entity_poly.pdbx_strand_id
1 'polypeptide(L)'
;LEPSARFVSTACDESTREITYETGSDSLPDQETYVNRFLLENSFLSELSKKARRHTIIDTDKNRMFIIRESPGTTSRPHWHHDFDEWWYIAQGKLSFAVGEESTKIQAREGDIVFVPRGFRHSITTANGEDSLRLPVTTVESAHVYMDGDDSAPPPRI
;
A
#
# COMPACT_ATOMS: atom_id res chain seq x y z
N LEU A 1 -25.55 -2.27 12.37
CA LEU A 1 -25.90 -0.83 12.40
C LEU A 1 -24.99 -0.16 11.38
N GLU A 2 -25.61 0.44 10.37
CA GLU A 2 -25.10 0.86 9.06
C GLU A 2 -23.66 1.42 9.04
N PRO A 3 -22.79 1.03 8.08
CA PRO A 3 -21.50 1.68 7.89
C PRO A 3 -21.73 3.05 7.26
N SER A 4 -21.56 4.10 8.05
CA SER A 4 -21.62 5.50 7.62
C SER A 4 -20.35 5.89 6.86
N ALA A 5 -20.23 5.49 5.59
CA ALA A 5 -19.35 6.16 4.65
C ALA A 5 -20.15 7.27 3.95
N ARG A 6 -19.81 8.53 4.22
CA ARG A 6 -20.42 9.76 3.68
C ARG A 6 -19.34 10.65 3.05
N PHE A 7 -19.38 10.84 1.74
CA PHE A 7 -18.30 11.45 0.92
C PHE A 7 -18.42 12.97 0.77
N VAL A 8 -17.36 13.73 1.10
CA VAL A 8 -17.17 15.16 0.73
C VAL A 8 -15.81 15.37 0.06
N SER A 9 -15.81 16.12 -1.05
CA SER A 9 -14.67 16.81 -1.67
C SER A 9 -13.46 15.97 -2.09
N THR A 10 -13.55 15.37 -3.28
CA THR A 10 -12.36 14.92 -4.01
C THR A 10 -11.87 16.04 -4.92
N ALA A 11 -10.97 16.89 -4.43
CA ALA A 11 -10.08 17.60 -5.34
C ALA A 11 -9.02 16.58 -5.77
N CYS A 12 -9.04 16.14 -7.04
CA CYS A 12 -7.82 15.64 -7.65
C CYS A 12 -6.92 16.87 -7.78
N ASP A 13 -6.15 17.19 -6.74
CA ASP A 13 -5.17 18.27 -6.81
C ASP A 13 -4.33 17.99 -8.05
N GLU A 14 -4.38 18.87 -9.04
CA GLU A 14 -3.75 18.57 -10.32
C GLU A 14 -2.23 18.39 -10.20
N SER A 15 -1.65 18.90 -9.11
CA SER A 15 -0.23 18.84 -8.78
C SER A 15 0.19 17.58 -8.00
N THR A 16 -0.70 17.01 -7.17
CA THR A 16 -0.42 15.82 -6.32
C THR A 16 -1.25 14.58 -6.70
N ARG A 17 -2.41 14.79 -7.33
CA ARG A 17 -3.37 13.80 -7.87
C ARG A 17 -3.82 12.78 -6.81
N GLU A 18 -3.80 13.19 -5.54
CA GLU A 18 -4.27 12.42 -4.40
C GLU A 18 -5.80 12.44 -4.35
N ILE A 19 -6.41 11.31 -4.00
CA ILE A 19 -7.84 11.20 -3.68
C ILE A 19 -7.95 11.16 -2.16
N THR A 20 -8.37 12.28 -1.59
CA THR A 20 -8.71 12.39 -0.17
C THR A 20 -10.22 12.36 0.03
N TYR A 21 -10.63 11.94 1.22
CA TYR A 21 -12.04 11.86 1.61
C TYR A 21 -12.24 12.43 3.01
N GLU A 22 -13.22 13.31 3.16
CA GLU A 22 -13.75 13.74 4.45
C GLU A 22 -15.16 13.17 4.68
N THR A 23 -15.41 12.69 5.91
CA THR A 23 -16.71 12.14 6.31
C THR A 23 -17.74 13.27 6.49
N GLY A 24 -18.91 13.21 5.83
CA GLY A 24 -20.07 14.04 6.22
C GLY A 24 -21.01 14.66 5.17
N SER A 25 -20.89 14.37 3.86
CA SER A 25 -21.79 14.91 2.81
C SER A 25 -22.78 13.89 2.26
N ASP A 26 -23.94 14.39 1.81
CA ASP A 26 -25.06 13.62 1.25
C ASP A 26 -25.05 13.57 -0.30
N SER A 27 -24.04 14.14 -0.98
CA SER A 27 -23.90 14.13 -2.44
C SER A 27 -22.71 13.31 -2.94
N LEU A 28 -22.92 12.56 -4.03
CA LEU A 28 -21.86 11.83 -4.75
C LEU A 28 -20.83 12.80 -5.37
N PRO A 29 -19.52 12.46 -5.40
CA PRO A 29 -18.52 13.15 -6.22
C PRO A 29 -18.91 13.24 -7.70
N ASP A 30 -18.25 14.15 -8.44
CA ASP A 30 -18.36 14.16 -9.90
C ASP A 30 -17.87 12.84 -10.51
N GLN A 31 -18.50 12.38 -11.61
CA GLN A 31 -18.20 11.13 -12.29
C GLN A 31 -16.72 11.02 -12.69
N GLU A 32 -16.09 12.15 -13.04
CA GLU A 32 -14.66 12.19 -13.38
C GLU A 32 -13.74 11.87 -12.20
N THR A 33 -14.23 12.00 -10.96
CA THR A 33 -13.39 11.75 -9.76
C THR A 33 -13.45 10.33 -9.24
N TYR A 34 -14.38 9.51 -9.73
CA TYR A 34 -14.45 8.08 -9.39
C TYR A 34 -13.35 7.25 -10.05
N VAL A 35 -12.78 7.76 -11.15
CA VAL A 35 -11.83 7.00 -11.96
C VAL A 35 -10.53 7.79 -12.08
N ASN A 36 -9.52 7.38 -11.30
CA ASN A 36 -8.17 7.84 -11.55
C ASN A 36 -7.60 7.12 -12.79
N ARG A 37 -7.92 7.65 -13.98
CA ARG A 37 -7.48 7.07 -15.27
C ARG A 37 -5.97 7.15 -15.48
N PHE A 38 -5.27 8.05 -14.76
CA PHE A 38 -3.83 8.27 -14.92
C PHE A 38 -2.96 7.25 -14.18
N LEU A 39 -3.44 6.67 -13.07
CA LEU A 39 -2.71 5.62 -12.36
C LEU A 39 -2.58 4.32 -13.16
N LEU A 40 -3.46 4.10 -14.15
CA LEU A 40 -3.41 2.93 -15.02
C LEU A 40 -2.33 3.03 -16.10
N GLU A 41 -1.68 4.20 -16.24
CA GLU A 41 -0.52 4.37 -17.11
C GLU A 41 0.77 4.19 -16.29
N ASN A 42 1.50 3.10 -16.54
CA ASN A 42 2.76 2.78 -15.86
C ASN A 42 3.78 3.94 -15.89
N SER A 43 3.78 4.75 -16.96
CA SER A 43 4.64 5.93 -17.10
C SER A 43 4.38 6.97 -16.01
N PHE A 44 3.13 7.18 -15.60
CA PHE A 44 2.76 8.15 -14.57
C PHE A 44 3.13 7.67 -13.16
N LEU A 45 2.91 6.38 -12.86
CA LEU A 45 3.34 5.78 -11.59
C LEU A 45 4.85 5.91 -11.39
N SER A 46 5.62 5.71 -12.46
CA SER A 46 7.06 5.92 -12.45
C SER A 46 7.41 7.38 -12.12
N GLU A 47 6.77 8.36 -12.77
CA GLU A 47 7.01 9.79 -12.51
C GLU A 47 6.68 10.22 -11.07
N LEU A 48 5.53 9.80 -10.53
CA LEU A 48 5.16 10.09 -9.13
C LEU A 48 6.22 9.56 -8.15
N SER A 49 6.72 8.36 -8.41
CA SER A 49 7.71 7.70 -7.57
C SER A 49 9.12 8.30 -7.64
N LYS A 50 9.42 9.12 -8.67
CA LYS A 50 10.69 9.86 -8.77
C LYS A 50 10.76 11.03 -7.78
N LYS A 51 9.61 11.60 -7.39
CA LYS A 51 9.54 12.76 -6.48
C LYS A 51 9.71 12.37 -5.02
N ALA A 52 9.18 11.22 -4.62
CA ALA A 52 9.30 10.69 -3.27
C ALA A 52 9.27 9.16 -3.31
N ARG A 53 10.00 8.53 -2.37
CA ARG A 53 9.98 7.07 -2.20
C ARG A 53 8.56 6.53 -1.98
N ARG A 54 7.70 7.34 -1.35
CA ARG A 54 6.29 7.04 -1.07
C ARG A 54 5.42 8.22 -1.50
N HIS A 55 4.34 7.94 -2.22
CA HIS A 55 3.33 8.95 -2.59
C HIS A 55 1.92 8.41 -2.31
N THR A 56 1.13 9.14 -1.54
CA THR A 56 -0.25 8.73 -1.18
C THR A 56 -1.18 8.95 -2.37
N ILE A 57 -2.06 7.98 -2.61
CA ILE A 57 -3.02 7.99 -3.72
C ILE A 57 -4.44 8.01 -3.20
N ILE A 58 -4.74 7.17 -2.21
CA ILE A 58 -6.04 7.13 -1.54
C ILE A 58 -5.77 7.30 -0.05
N ASP A 59 -6.41 8.27 0.59
CA ASP A 59 -6.43 8.41 2.05
C ASP A 59 -7.85 8.65 2.53
N THR A 60 -8.38 7.69 3.29
CA THR A 60 -9.74 7.72 3.85
C THR A 60 -9.68 7.44 5.35
N ASP A 61 -10.82 7.43 6.04
CA ASP A 61 -10.89 7.03 7.46
C ASP A 61 -10.78 5.51 7.69
N LYS A 62 -10.80 4.69 6.61
CA LYS A 62 -10.76 3.22 6.69
C LYS A 62 -9.56 2.60 6.01
N ASN A 63 -9.25 3.06 4.80
CA ASN A 63 -8.23 2.50 3.95
C ASN A 63 -7.28 3.58 3.45
N ARG A 64 -6.03 3.17 3.23
CA ARG A 64 -5.03 3.99 2.59
C ARG A 64 -4.37 3.18 1.47
N MET A 65 -4.17 3.83 0.32
CA MET A 65 -3.36 3.30 -0.77
C MET A 65 -2.29 4.32 -1.13
N PHE A 66 -1.08 3.84 -1.34
CA PHE A 66 0.05 4.67 -1.74
C PHE A 66 0.95 3.87 -2.67
N ILE A 67 1.79 4.56 -3.44
CA ILE A 67 2.85 3.91 -4.21
C ILE A 67 4.14 3.93 -3.41
N ILE A 68 4.86 2.80 -3.43
CA ILE A 68 6.23 2.69 -2.94
C ILE A 68 7.14 2.36 -4.11
N ARG A 69 8.22 3.14 -4.26
CA ARG A 69 9.37 2.77 -5.07
C ARG A 69 10.51 2.27 -4.21
N GLU A 70 11.14 1.18 -4.61
CA GLU A 70 12.38 0.72 -4.01
C GLU A 70 13.43 0.45 -5.08
N SER A 71 14.67 0.79 -4.75
CA SER A 71 15.83 0.49 -5.58
C SER A 71 16.14 -1.01 -5.59
N PRO A 72 16.79 -1.52 -6.65
CA PRO A 72 17.24 -2.90 -6.73
C PRO A 72 17.99 -3.38 -5.48
N GLY A 73 17.70 -4.60 -5.02
CA GLY A 73 18.35 -5.21 -3.86
C GLY A 73 17.88 -4.71 -2.49
N THR A 74 16.98 -3.72 -2.45
CA THR A 74 16.46 -3.17 -1.19
C THR A 74 15.50 -4.16 -0.54
N THR A 75 15.67 -4.39 0.77
CA THR A 75 14.78 -5.23 1.58
C THR A 75 14.14 -4.40 2.69
N SER A 76 12.81 -4.51 2.84
CA SER A 76 12.11 -3.87 3.94
C SER A 76 12.48 -4.52 5.28
N ARG A 77 12.43 -3.72 6.36
CA ARG A 77 12.56 -4.26 7.72
C ARG A 77 11.41 -5.26 7.93
N PRO A 78 11.68 -6.48 8.42
CA PRO A 78 10.61 -7.42 8.70
C PRO A 78 9.67 -6.91 9.79
N HIS A 79 8.36 -7.03 9.56
CA HIS A 79 7.32 -6.54 10.47
C HIS A 79 6.04 -7.37 10.32
N TRP A 80 5.06 -7.11 11.19
CA TRP A 80 3.71 -7.64 11.05
C TRP A 80 2.66 -6.60 11.44
N HIS A 81 1.42 -6.88 11.05
CA HIS A 81 0.24 -6.10 11.39
C HIS A 81 -0.74 -6.98 12.14
N HIS A 82 -1.07 -6.66 13.40
CA HIS A 82 -2.00 -7.48 14.17
C HIS A 82 -3.48 -7.21 13.82
N ASP A 83 -3.80 -6.00 13.36
CA ASP A 83 -5.19 -5.56 13.21
C ASP A 83 -5.72 -5.56 11.78
N PHE A 84 -4.87 -5.74 10.77
CA PHE A 84 -5.31 -5.70 9.38
C PHE A 84 -4.50 -6.61 8.47
N ASP A 85 -5.17 -7.07 7.43
CA ASP A 85 -4.55 -7.81 6.34
C ASP A 85 -3.95 -6.81 5.36
N GLU A 86 -2.75 -7.07 4.87
CA GLU A 86 -2.10 -6.19 3.90
C GLU A 86 -1.99 -6.90 2.56
N TRP A 87 -2.21 -6.15 1.50
CA TRP A 87 -2.04 -6.64 0.14
C TRP A 87 -1.49 -5.56 -0.77
N TRP A 88 -0.83 -6.01 -1.84
CA TRP A 88 -0.15 -5.15 -2.78
C TRP A 88 -0.54 -5.53 -4.20
N TYR A 89 -0.78 -4.53 -5.04
CA TYR A 89 -0.65 -4.68 -6.48
C TYR A 89 0.78 -4.35 -6.91
N ILE A 90 1.41 -5.21 -7.72
CA ILE A 90 2.76 -4.97 -8.24
C ILE A 90 2.66 -4.27 -9.59
N ALA A 91 3.04 -2.99 -9.62
CA ALA A 91 2.96 -2.16 -10.81
C ALA A 91 4.24 -2.24 -11.67
N GLN A 92 5.39 -2.57 -11.08
CA GLN A 92 6.65 -2.71 -11.79
C GLN A 92 7.65 -3.57 -11.01
N GLY A 93 8.52 -4.26 -11.75
CA GLY A 93 9.68 -4.96 -11.21
C GLY A 93 9.37 -6.37 -10.70
N LYS A 94 10.36 -6.96 -10.04
CA LYS A 94 10.27 -8.31 -9.45
C LYS A 94 10.55 -8.22 -7.96
N LEU A 95 9.70 -8.84 -7.15
CA LEU A 95 9.79 -8.82 -5.70
C LEU A 95 9.73 -10.23 -5.12
N SER A 96 10.44 -10.42 -4.02
CA SER A 96 10.37 -11.63 -3.19
C SER A 96 9.80 -11.24 -1.84
N PHE A 97 8.70 -11.87 -1.46
CA PHE A 97 8.09 -11.73 -0.14
C PHE A 97 8.49 -12.91 0.72
N ALA A 98 9.16 -12.66 1.84
CA ALA A 98 9.33 -13.65 2.90
C ALA A 98 8.14 -13.50 3.86
N VAL A 99 7.37 -14.56 4.10
CA VAL A 99 6.14 -14.52 4.92
C VAL A 99 6.14 -15.67 5.93
N GLY A 100 5.77 -15.40 7.18
CA GLY A 100 5.78 -16.38 8.28
C GLY A 100 7.20 -16.69 8.75
N GLU A 101 7.50 -17.97 8.99
CA GLU A 101 8.89 -18.44 9.06
C GLU A 101 9.58 -18.11 7.73
N GLU A 102 10.70 -17.38 7.75
CA GLU A 102 11.39 -16.77 6.59
C GLU A 102 11.76 -17.72 5.41
N SER A 103 11.40 -19.00 5.52
CA SER A 103 11.51 -20.05 4.50
C SER A 103 10.48 -19.91 3.37
N THR A 104 9.28 -19.35 3.61
CA THR A 104 8.28 -19.18 2.55
C THR A 104 8.57 -17.93 1.73
N LYS A 105 9.13 -18.11 0.53
CA LYS A 105 9.44 -17.02 -0.40
C LYS A 105 8.47 -17.00 -1.58
N ILE A 106 7.57 -16.04 -1.58
CA ILE A 106 6.63 -15.80 -2.68
C ILE A 106 7.30 -14.86 -3.68
N GLN A 107 7.41 -15.28 -4.94
CA GLN A 107 7.90 -14.44 -6.03
C GLN A 107 6.72 -13.75 -6.70
N ALA A 108 6.82 -12.43 -6.87
CA ALA A 108 5.81 -11.61 -7.53
C ALA A 108 6.47 -10.71 -8.59
N ARG A 109 5.71 -10.38 -9.63
CA ARG A 109 6.11 -9.50 -10.72
C ARG A 109 4.97 -8.57 -11.10
N GLU A 110 5.25 -7.65 -12.02
CA GLU A 110 4.24 -6.75 -12.59
C GLU A 110 2.94 -7.48 -12.97
N GLY A 111 1.81 -6.91 -12.52
CA GLY A 111 0.46 -7.43 -12.71
C GLY A 111 -0.04 -8.36 -11.60
N ASP A 112 0.85 -8.85 -10.72
CA ASP A 112 0.46 -9.74 -9.63
C ASP A 112 -0.17 -8.97 -8.45
N ILE A 113 -1.05 -9.66 -7.71
CA ILE A 113 -1.53 -9.25 -6.40
C ILE A 113 -0.93 -10.19 -5.36
N VAL A 114 -0.35 -9.63 -4.30
CA VAL A 114 0.16 -10.38 -3.15
C VAL A 114 -0.67 -10.05 -1.92
N PHE A 115 -1.08 -11.05 -1.16
CA PHE A 115 -1.89 -10.90 0.05
C PHE A 115 -1.19 -11.58 1.23
N VAL A 116 -1.07 -10.86 2.34
CA VAL A 116 -0.54 -11.37 3.61
C VAL A 116 -1.61 -11.18 4.70
N PRO A 117 -2.13 -12.28 5.30
CA PRO A 117 -3.09 -12.16 6.38
C PRO A 117 -2.46 -11.50 7.61
N ARG A 118 -3.29 -10.79 8.39
CA ARG A 118 -2.88 -10.19 9.67
C ARG A 118 -2.21 -11.22 10.59
N GLY A 119 -1.23 -10.75 11.33
CA GLY A 119 -0.41 -11.52 12.23
C GLY A 119 0.79 -12.20 11.57
N PHE A 120 0.81 -12.40 10.25
CA PHE A 120 2.00 -13.00 9.61
C PHE A 120 3.10 -11.96 9.42
N ARG A 121 4.27 -12.29 9.97
CA ARG A 121 5.50 -11.50 9.75
C ARG A 121 5.89 -11.56 8.29
N HIS A 122 6.29 -10.43 7.73
CA HIS A 122 6.76 -10.40 6.36
C HIS A 122 7.87 -9.36 6.11
N SER A 123 8.64 -9.61 5.06
CA SER A 123 9.58 -8.65 4.47
C SER A 123 9.58 -8.77 2.96
N ILE A 124 9.91 -7.67 2.28
CA ILE A 124 9.80 -7.55 0.84
C ILE A 124 11.15 -7.13 0.29
N THR A 125 11.71 -7.92 -0.61
CA THR A 125 12.97 -7.64 -1.29
C THR A 125 12.71 -7.33 -2.76
N THR A 126 13.25 -6.21 -3.23
CA THR A 126 13.30 -5.89 -4.67
C THR A 126 14.45 -6.65 -5.31
N ALA A 127 14.19 -7.36 -6.42
CA ALA A 127 15.23 -8.06 -7.16
C ALA A 127 16.29 -7.08 -7.70
N ASN A 128 17.47 -7.61 -8.05
CA ASN A 128 18.48 -6.81 -8.73
C ASN A 128 18.03 -6.44 -10.16
N GLY A 129 18.55 -5.33 -10.70
CA GLY A 129 18.40 -4.93 -12.10
C GLY A 129 17.54 -3.68 -12.31
N GLU A 130 16.33 -3.65 -11.76
CA GLU A 130 15.39 -2.54 -11.93
C GLU A 130 14.68 -2.18 -10.62
N ASP A 131 14.17 -0.95 -10.54
CA ASP A 131 13.32 -0.54 -9.41
C ASP A 131 12.02 -1.35 -9.39
N SER A 132 11.45 -1.51 -8.20
CA SER A 132 10.06 -1.97 -8.06
C SER A 132 9.11 -0.82 -7.76
N LEU A 133 7.88 -0.94 -8.27
CA LEU A 133 6.74 -0.12 -7.89
C LEU A 133 5.64 -1.04 -7.34
N ARG A 134 5.18 -0.78 -6.12
CA ARG A 134 4.07 -1.52 -5.50
C ARG A 134 3.06 -0.59 -4.87
N LEU A 135 1.79 -0.99 -4.92
CA LEU A 135 0.64 -0.28 -4.38
C LEU A 135 0.08 -1.09 -3.19
N PRO A 136 0.60 -0.91 -1.96
CA PRO A 136 -0.05 -1.42 -0.76
C PRO A 136 -1.44 -0.81 -0.58
N VAL A 137 -2.36 -1.63 -0.07
CA VAL A 137 -3.61 -1.19 0.54
C VAL A 137 -3.58 -1.59 2.01
N THR A 138 -3.67 -0.58 2.88
CA THR A 138 -3.56 -0.70 4.33
C THR A 138 -4.76 -0.04 5.02
N THR A 139 -4.83 -0.17 6.35
CA THR A 139 -5.68 0.71 7.18
C THR A 139 -4.98 2.05 7.46
N VAL A 140 -5.69 3.00 8.06
CA VAL A 140 -5.17 4.34 8.40
C VAL A 140 -4.12 4.27 9.51
N GLU A 141 -4.39 3.46 10.54
CA GLU A 141 -3.52 3.31 11.72
C GLU A 141 -2.24 2.56 11.37
N SER A 142 -2.30 1.60 10.44
CA SER A 142 -1.17 0.89 9.80
C SER A 142 0.03 0.61 10.73
N ALA A 143 -0.22 0.22 11.98
CA ALA A 143 0.85 0.05 12.96
C ALA A 143 1.81 -1.07 12.49
N HIS A 144 3.07 -0.71 12.27
CA HIS A 144 4.12 -1.68 11.94
C HIS A 144 4.74 -2.14 13.25
N VAL A 145 4.52 -3.41 13.60
CA VAL A 145 5.18 -3.98 14.78
C VAL A 145 6.49 -4.61 14.37
N TYR A 146 7.55 -4.25 15.10
CA TYR A 146 8.90 -4.77 14.92
C TYR A 146 9.27 -5.62 16.14
N MET A 147 10.20 -6.55 15.96
CA MET A 147 10.69 -7.43 17.05
C MET A 147 11.38 -6.67 18.20
N ASP A 148 11.81 -5.43 17.97
CA ASP A 148 12.49 -4.61 18.97
C ASP A 148 11.54 -3.54 19.52
N GLY A 149 11.14 -3.67 20.80
CA GLY A 149 10.64 -2.55 21.58
C GLY A 149 9.12 -2.33 21.65
N ASP A 150 8.29 -3.29 21.22
CA ASP A 150 6.84 -3.25 21.43
C ASP A 150 6.31 -4.54 22.09
N ASP A 151 6.45 -4.61 23.41
CA ASP A 151 5.96 -5.73 24.24
C ASP A 151 4.42 -5.77 24.33
N SER A 152 3.71 -4.78 23.76
CA SER A 152 2.25 -4.65 23.88
C SER A 152 1.49 -5.35 22.74
N ALA A 153 2.15 -5.59 21.61
CA ALA A 153 1.56 -6.25 20.46
C ALA A 153 1.55 -7.79 20.64
N PRO A 154 0.49 -8.49 20.19
CA PRO A 154 0.48 -9.94 20.21
C PRO A 154 1.59 -10.50 19.30
N PRO A 155 2.22 -11.63 19.68
CA PRO A 155 3.30 -12.20 18.90
C PRO A 155 2.84 -12.55 17.48
N PRO A 156 3.75 -12.50 16.50
CA PRO A 156 3.41 -12.84 15.13
C PRO A 156 2.95 -14.30 15.03
N ARG A 157 2.04 -14.56 14.08
CA ARG A 157 1.68 -15.89 13.63
C ARG A 157 2.86 -16.49 12.87
N ILE A 158 3.13 -17.75 13.19
CA ILE A 158 4.20 -18.56 12.61
C ILE A 158 3.67 -19.26 11.37
#